data_AF-A0A2E1NQU1-F1
#
_entry.id   AF-A0A2E1NQU1-F1
#
_cell.length_a   1.000
_cell.length_b   1.000
_cell.length_c   1.000
_cell.angle_alpha   90.00
_cell.angle_beta   90.00
_cell.angle_gamma   90.00
#
_symmetry.space_group_name_H-M   'P 1'
#
loop_
_entity.id
_entity.type
_entity.pdbx_description
1 polymer ?
#
loop_
_entity_poly.entity_id
_entity_poly.type
_entity_poly.pdbx_seq_one_letter_code
_entity_poly.pdbx_strand_id
1 'polypeptide(L)'
;MIYLFVREQELAMTTNPIMHLTEKVSVMGQVSPEQIAALKAEGFTTVMCNRPDHEDPGQPTMDELAGACEEYGLRFVRYPLTMMNFPGDDVAGMAEEFEPETGKVLAYCRTGTRSANLWILTLAGDARLTAFAAAERYGINTMSARQLG
;
A
#
# COMPACT_ATOMS: atom_id res chain seq x y z
N MET A 1 -33.27 11.26 -10.24
CA MET A 1 -32.76 10.74 -8.96
C MET A 1 -32.05 9.39 -9.07
N ILE A 2 -32.34 8.54 -10.07
CA ILE A 2 -31.70 7.22 -10.23
C ILE A 2 -30.29 7.32 -10.85
N TYR A 3 -30.05 8.35 -11.68
CA TYR A 3 -28.77 8.57 -12.39
C TYR A 3 -27.58 8.99 -11.50
N LEU A 4 -27.83 9.57 -10.32
CA LEU A 4 -26.75 9.98 -9.39
C LEU A 4 -26.24 8.79 -8.57
N PHE A 5 -27.12 7.85 -8.21
CA PHE A 5 -26.76 6.67 -7.42
C PHE A 5 -25.95 5.65 -8.22
N VAL A 6 -26.24 5.49 -9.51
CA VAL A 6 -25.44 4.62 -10.41
C VAL A 6 -24.04 5.22 -10.63
N ARG A 7 -23.91 6.55 -10.69
CA ARG A 7 -22.61 7.23 -10.82
C ARG A 7 -21.70 7.03 -9.61
N GLU A 8 -22.23 7.02 -8.40
CA GLU A 8 -21.44 6.72 -7.20
C GLU A 8 -21.01 5.24 -7.13
N GLN A 9 -21.83 4.32 -7.64
CA GLN A 9 -21.49 2.89 -7.67
C GLN A 9 -20.57 2.48 -8.84
N GLU A 10 -20.64 3.13 -10.01
CA GLU A 10 -19.67 2.94 -11.10
C GLU A 10 -18.30 3.55 -10.77
N LEU A 11 -18.26 4.66 -10.01
CA LEU A 11 -17.00 5.25 -9.53
C LEU A 11 -16.33 4.37 -8.45
N ALA A 12 -17.12 3.57 -7.72
CA ALA A 12 -16.62 2.57 -6.77
C ALA A 12 -16.04 1.30 -7.45
N MET A 13 -16.29 1.08 -8.74
CA MET A 13 -15.67 -0.03 -9.50
C MET A 13 -14.32 0.31 -10.13
N THR A 14 -13.89 1.58 -10.08
CA THR A 14 -12.63 2.06 -10.67
C THR A 14 -11.60 2.53 -9.64
N THR A 15 -11.91 2.46 -8.34
CA THR A 15 -11.01 2.83 -7.25
C THR A 15 -10.65 1.60 -6.42
N ASN A 16 -9.37 1.23 -6.38
CA ASN A 16 -8.90 0.19 -5.46
C ASN A 16 -9.13 0.68 -4.02
N PRO A 17 -9.91 -0.03 -3.18
CA PRO A 17 -10.21 0.44 -1.83
C PRO A 17 -8.96 0.48 -0.96
N ILE A 18 -8.88 1.50 -0.10
CA ILE A 18 -7.84 1.60 0.92
C ILE A 18 -8.20 0.64 2.07
N MET A 19 -7.28 -0.27 2.38
CA MET A 19 -7.39 -1.22 3.48
C MET A 19 -6.58 -0.69 4.67
N HIS A 20 -7.26 -0.16 5.67
CA HIS A 20 -6.64 0.40 6.87
C HIS A 20 -6.29 -0.70 7.86
N LEU A 21 -5.03 -1.17 7.81
CA LEU A 21 -4.56 -2.26 8.67
C LEU A 21 -4.40 -1.78 10.12
N THR A 22 -3.94 -0.54 10.30
CA THR A 22 -3.89 0.17 11.58
C THR A 22 -4.25 1.64 11.39
N GLU A 23 -4.20 2.44 12.45
CA GLU A 23 -4.36 3.90 12.35
C GLU A 23 -3.27 4.57 11.51
N LYS A 24 -2.07 3.98 11.45
CA LYS A 24 -0.90 4.53 10.74
C LYS A 24 -0.59 3.83 9.42
N VAL A 25 -0.93 2.55 9.27
CA VAL A 25 -0.56 1.73 8.11
C VAL A 25 -1.80 1.36 7.33
N SER A 26 -1.82 1.74 6.06
CA SER A 26 -2.83 1.33 5.10
C SER A 26 -2.18 0.71 3.87
N VAL A 27 -2.92 -0.17 3.21
CA VAL A 27 -2.49 -0.77 1.94
C VAL A 27 -3.57 -0.65 0.89
N MET A 28 -3.18 -0.62 -0.39
CA MET A 28 -4.14 -0.65 -1.49
C MET A 28 -3.56 -1.30 -2.75
N GLY A 29 -4.42 -1.54 -3.73
CA GLY A 29 -4.00 -1.88 -5.09
C GLY A 29 -3.28 -0.72 -5.78
N GLN A 30 -3.10 -0.83 -7.10
CA GLN A 30 -2.38 0.20 -7.86
C GLN A 30 -2.90 1.61 -7.56
N VAL A 31 -1.99 2.51 -7.22
CA VAL A 31 -2.21 3.95 -7.06
C VAL A 31 -1.96 4.64 -8.40
N SER A 32 -2.78 5.64 -8.74
CA SER A 32 -2.55 6.53 -9.88
C SER A 32 -2.04 7.90 -9.42
N PRO A 33 -1.32 8.65 -10.28
CA PRO A 33 -0.86 10.02 -9.97
C PRO A 33 -1.99 10.95 -9.52
N GLU A 34 -3.19 10.80 -10.08
CA GLU A 34 -4.36 11.66 -9.79
C GLU A 34 -4.91 11.44 -8.37
N GLN A 35 -4.63 10.28 -7.75
CA GLN A 35 -5.09 9.98 -6.39
C GLN A 35 -4.22 10.63 -5.31
N ILE A 36 -2.99 11.03 -5.66
CA ILE A 36 -1.98 11.50 -4.69
C ILE A 36 -2.48 12.71 -3.88
N ALA A 37 -3.18 13.65 -4.52
CA ALA A 37 -3.77 14.81 -3.85
C ALA A 37 -4.80 14.40 -2.77
N ALA A 38 -5.65 13.42 -3.09
CA ALA A 38 -6.66 12.91 -2.16
C ALA A 38 -6.00 12.17 -0.99
N LEU A 39 -4.97 11.37 -1.26
CA LEU A 39 -4.20 10.69 -0.22
C LEU A 39 -3.55 11.68 0.76
N LYS A 40 -3.00 12.80 0.25
CA LYS A 40 -2.49 13.88 1.12
C LYS A 40 -3.60 14.44 2.01
N ALA A 41 -4.78 14.69 1.45
CA ALA A 41 -5.92 15.23 2.20
C ALA A 41 -6.44 14.27 3.28
N GLU A 42 -6.28 12.95 3.09
CA GLU A 42 -6.61 11.91 4.08
C GLU A 42 -5.56 11.76 5.19
N GLY A 43 -4.47 12.53 5.14
CA GLY A 43 -3.43 12.57 6.16
C GLY A 43 -2.29 11.57 5.94
N PHE A 44 -2.20 10.96 4.75
CA PHE A 44 -0.99 10.23 4.38
C PHE A 44 0.18 11.22 4.22
N THR A 45 1.35 10.78 4.66
CA THR A 45 2.62 11.53 4.59
C THR A 45 3.65 10.78 3.75
N THR A 46 3.49 9.45 3.65
CA THR A 46 4.37 8.56 2.89
C THR A 46 3.56 7.63 2.00
N VAL A 47 3.98 7.49 0.74
CA VAL A 47 3.49 6.49 -0.21
C VAL A 47 4.63 5.53 -0.56
N MET A 48 4.41 4.23 -0.39
CA MET A 48 5.41 3.18 -0.64
C MET A 48 4.99 2.29 -1.80
N CYS A 49 5.85 2.14 -2.81
CA CYS A 49 5.64 1.22 -3.91
C CYS A 49 6.34 -0.12 -3.64
N ASN A 50 5.57 -1.20 -3.57
CA ASN A 50 6.08 -2.58 -3.54
C ASN A 50 5.85 -3.33 -4.86
N ARG A 51 5.74 -2.59 -5.95
CA ARG A 51 5.50 -3.11 -7.30
C ARG A 51 6.62 -2.67 -8.24
N PRO A 52 7.34 -3.61 -8.89
CA PRO A 52 8.27 -3.27 -9.95
C PRO A 52 7.56 -2.53 -11.09
N ASP A 53 8.28 -1.64 -11.77
CA ASP A 53 7.76 -1.00 -12.98
C ASP A 53 7.54 -2.01 -14.11
N HIS A 54 6.63 -1.66 -15.02
CA HIS A 54 6.30 -2.45 -16.20
C HIS A 54 5.80 -3.88 -15.91
N GLU A 55 5.19 -4.11 -14.74
CA GLU A 55 4.56 -5.40 -14.41
C GLU A 55 3.29 -5.63 -15.23
N ASP A 56 2.51 -4.57 -15.51
CA ASP A 56 1.35 -4.62 -16.42
C ASP A 56 1.37 -3.45 -17.44
N PRO A 57 0.79 -3.62 -18.65
CA PRO A 57 0.60 -2.53 -19.60
C PRO A 57 -0.24 -1.39 -19.00
N GLY A 58 0.21 -0.15 -19.17
CA GLY A 58 -0.48 1.03 -18.63
C GLY A 58 -0.29 1.25 -17.13
N GLN A 59 0.56 0.47 -16.46
CA GLN A 59 0.99 0.75 -15.10
C GLN A 59 1.74 2.11 -15.04
N PRO A 60 1.33 3.03 -14.14
CA PRO A 60 2.14 4.21 -13.82
C PRO A 60 3.50 3.79 -13.26
N THR A 61 4.54 4.41 -13.76
CA THR A 61 5.91 4.20 -13.29
C THR A 61 6.10 4.77 -11.88
N MET A 62 7.06 4.21 -11.15
CA MET A 62 7.49 4.77 -9.88
C MET A 62 7.99 6.22 -10.01
N ASP A 63 8.55 6.61 -11.17
CA ASP A 63 8.98 7.98 -11.44
C ASP A 63 7.79 8.94 -11.54
N GLU A 64 6.73 8.57 -12.26
CA GLU A 64 5.50 9.36 -12.33
C GLU A 64 4.84 9.53 -10.96
N LEU A 65 4.77 8.44 -10.16
CA LEU A 65 4.22 8.51 -8.81
C LEU A 65 5.10 9.31 -7.85
N ALA A 66 6.43 9.20 -7.96
CA ALA A 66 7.35 9.99 -7.15
C ALA A 66 7.19 11.49 -7.44
N GLY A 67 7.12 11.88 -8.71
CA GLY A 67 6.90 13.28 -9.11
C GLY A 67 5.56 13.82 -8.60
N ALA A 68 4.49 13.02 -8.70
CA ALA A 68 3.20 13.41 -8.14
C ALA A 68 3.26 13.53 -6.61
N CYS A 69 3.92 12.61 -5.90
CA CYS A 69 4.09 12.71 -4.45
C CYS A 69 4.86 13.97 -4.04
N GLU A 70 5.92 14.30 -4.77
CA GLU A 70 6.72 15.52 -4.53
C GLU A 70 5.87 16.78 -4.65
N GLU A 71 5.02 16.88 -5.68
CA GLU A 71 4.12 18.02 -5.91
C GLU A 71 3.20 18.30 -4.70
N TYR A 72 2.76 17.25 -4.00
CA TYR A 72 1.88 17.36 -2.83
C TYR A 72 2.63 17.27 -1.48
N GLY A 73 3.96 17.25 -1.49
CA GLY A 73 4.77 17.14 -0.27
C GLY A 73 4.54 15.82 0.47
N LEU A 74 4.42 14.73 -0.27
CA LEU A 74 4.42 13.35 0.20
C LEU A 74 5.79 12.73 -0.04
N ARG A 75 6.27 11.95 0.93
CA ARG A 75 7.48 11.16 0.73
C ARG A 75 7.14 9.90 -0.08
N PHE A 76 7.99 9.58 -1.06
CA PHE A 76 7.83 8.37 -1.86
C PHE A 76 8.93 7.35 -1.57
N VAL A 77 8.55 6.12 -1.22
CA VAL A 77 9.46 5.01 -0.91
C VAL A 77 9.38 3.96 -2.01
N ARG A 78 10.55 3.56 -2.53
CA ARG A 78 10.67 2.51 -3.55
C ARG A 78 11.22 1.25 -2.93
N TYR A 79 10.40 0.21 -2.87
CA TYR A 79 10.82 -1.10 -2.40
C TYR A 79 10.15 -2.20 -3.23
N PRO A 80 10.49 -2.30 -4.53
CA PRO A 80 9.80 -3.17 -5.49
C PRO A 80 10.02 -4.66 -5.17
N LEU A 81 8.93 -5.41 -5.05
CA LEU A 81 8.95 -6.82 -4.71
C LEU A 81 8.29 -7.69 -5.77
N THR A 82 8.92 -8.81 -6.06
CA THR A 82 8.48 -9.93 -6.89
C THR A 82 8.35 -11.17 -6.02
N MET A 83 7.81 -12.26 -6.56
CA MET A 83 7.82 -13.54 -5.86
C MET A 83 9.24 -14.08 -5.60
N MET A 84 10.22 -13.72 -6.44
CA MET A 84 11.58 -14.26 -6.36
C MET A 84 12.44 -13.57 -5.31
N ASN A 85 12.19 -12.29 -5.03
CA ASN A 85 12.96 -11.50 -4.08
C ASN A 85 12.17 -11.14 -2.82
N PHE A 86 10.95 -11.66 -2.61
CA PHE A 86 10.20 -11.40 -1.38
C PHE A 86 10.90 -12.04 -0.16
N PRO A 87 11.12 -11.34 0.97
CA PRO A 87 10.59 -10.02 1.36
C PRO A 87 11.53 -8.84 1.09
N GLY A 88 12.54 -9.04 0.25
CA GLY A 88 13.62 -8.11 -0.05
C GLY A 88 14.76 -8.22 0.96
N ASP A 89 15.80 -7.43 0.72
CA ASP A 89 17.06 -7.56 1.47
C ASP A 89 17.08 -6.74 2.77
N ASP A 90 16.15 -5.78 2.93
CA ASP A 90 16.15 -4.82 4.05
C ASP A 90 14.79 -4.71 4.74
N VAL A 91 14.36 -5.82 5.35
CA VAL A 91 13.12 -5.86 6.15
C VAL A 91 13.22 -4.96 7.39
N ALA A 92 14.41 -4.80 7.96
CA ALA A 92 14.62 -3.95 9.14
C ALA A 92 14.40 -2.47 8.79
N GLY A 93 14.99 -1.98 7.69
CA GLY A 93 14.72 -0.63 7.21
C GLY A 93 13.25 -0.42 6.86
N MET A 94 12.58 -1.42 6.28
CA MET A 94 11.13 -1.33 6.02
C MET A 94 10.28 -1.23 7.29
N ALA A 95 10.73 -1.79 8.42
CA ALA A 95 10.03 -1.60 9.69
C ALA A 95 9.98 -0.13 10.09
N GLU A 96 11.07 0.61 9.87
CA GLU A 96 11.16 2.05 10.14
C GLU A 96 10.23 2.82 9.18
N GLU A 97 10.17 2.42 7.92
CA GLU A 97 9.30 3.06 6.92
C GLU A 97 7.80 2.92 7.22
N PHE A 98 7.39 1.86 7.91
CA PHE A 98 5.99 1.67 8.34
C PHE A 98 5.64 2.43 9.63
N GLU A 99 6.61 3.07 10.29
CA GLU A 99 6.42 3.89 11.48
C GLU A 99 6.76 5.36 11.19
N PRO A 100 5.91 6.08 10.43
CA PRO A 100 6.19 7.46 10.09
C PRO A 100 6.16 8.34 11.35
N GLU A 101 7.08 9.31 11.42
CA GLU A 101 7.13 10.30 12.51
C GLU A 101 5.84 11.12 12.62
N THR A 102 5.23 11.42 11.46
CA THR A 102 3.96 12.15 11.36
C THR A 102 3.04 11.51 10.33
N GLY A 103 1.73 11.60 10.55
CA GLY A 103 0.72 11.10 9.62
C GLY A 103 0.71 9.58 9.48
N LYS A 104 0.48 9.11 8.25
CA LYS A 104 0.23 7.70 7.91
C LYS A 104 1.01 7.28 6.67
N VAL A 105 1.29 5.99 6.57
CA VAL A 105 1.89 5.33 5.40
C VAL A 105 0.82 4.61 4.60
N LEU A 106 0.85 4.80 3.29
CA LEU A 106 0.13 3.99 2.33
C LEU A 106 1.12 3.17 1.51
N ALA A 107 1.10 1.85 1.68
CA ALA A 107 1.91 0.94 0.85
C ALA A 107 1.05 0.26 -0.21
N TYR A 108 1.48 0.28 -1.47
CA TYR A 108 0.71 -0.27 -2.57
C TYR A 108 1.51 -1.28 -3.40
N CYS A 109 0.79 -2.18 -4.04
CA CYS A 109 1.32 -2.96 -5.14
C CYS A 109 0.24 -3.13 -6.23
N ARG A 110 0.13 -4.30 -6.87
CA ARG A 110 -1.00 -4.56 -7.78
C ARG A 110 -2.33 -4.66 -7.04
N THR A 111 -2.37 -5.36 -5.91
CA THR A 111 -3.58 -5.67 -5.14
C THR A 111 -3.47 -5.34 -3.64
N GLY A 112 -2.36 -4.77 -3.20
CA GLY A 112 -2.04 -4.54 -1.78
C GLY A 112 -1.49 -5.77 -1.03
N THR A 113 -1.56 -6.98 -1.61
CA THR A 113 -1.16 -8.22 -0.94
C THR A 113 0.34 -8.26 -0.59
N ARG A 114 1.24 -7.87 -1.50
CA ARG A 114 2.69 -7.83 -1.22
C ARG A 114 3.01 -6.89 -0.07
N SER A 115 2.41 -5.70 -0.11
CA SER A 115 2.61 -4.65 0.89
C SER A 115 2.13 -5.08 2.28
N ALA A 116 0.96 -5.71 2.38
CA ALA A 116 0.48 -6.23 3.65
C ALA A 116 1.37 -7.35 4.21
N ASN A 117 1.82 -8.29 3.36
CA ASN A 117 2.71 -9.35 3.81
C ASN A 117 4.08 -8.81 4.23
N LEU A 118 4.61 -7.81 3.53
CA LEU A 118 5.85 -7.13 3.91
C LEU A 118 5.70 -6.48 5.28
N TRP A 119 4.64 -5.69 5.50
CA TRP A 119 4.35 -5.08 6.79
C TRP A 119 4.19 -6.11 7.93
N ILE A 120 3.51 -7.23 7.69
CA ILE A 120 3.43 -8.30 8.71
C ILE A 120 4.83 -8.84 9.06
N LEU A 121 5.72 -8.97 8.08
CA LEU A 121 7.08 -9.48 8.29
C LEU A 121 8.00 -8.53 9.04
N THR A 122 7.71 -7.23 9.05
CA THR A 122 8.46 -6.24 9.86
C THR A 122 8.11 -6.29 11.34
N LEU A 123 7.06 -7.03 11.73
CA LEU A 123 6.57 -7.12 13.10
C LEU A 123 6.98 -8.43 13.78
N ALA A 124 6.94 -8.45 15.11
CA ALA A 124 7.21 -9.63 15.93
C ALA A 124 6.17 -9.80 17.05
N GLY A 125 6.11 -11.01 17.63
CA GLY A 125 5.23 -11.33 18.76
C GLY A 125 3.75 -11.01 18.52
N ASP A 126 3.09 -10.45 19.54
CA ASP A 126 1.65 -10.14 19.51
C ASP A 126 1.28 -9.09 18.45
N ALA A 127 2.19 -8.16 18.14
CA ALA A 127 1.97 -7.18 17.08
C ALA A 127 1.82 -7.88 15.72
N ARG A 128 2.64 -8.90 15.44
CA ARG A 128 2.55 -9.69 14.22
C ARG A 128 1.27 -10.51 14.16
N LEU A 129 0.83 -11.10 15.27
CA LEU A 129 -0.45 -11.82 15.34
C LEU A 129 -1.64 -10.90 15.05
N THR A 130 -1.60 -9.69 15.60
CA THR A 130 -2.61 -8.65 15.36
C THR A 130 -2.60 -8.21 13.89
N ALA A 131 -1.42 -8.08 13.29
CA ALA A 131 -1.26 -7.72 11.88
C ALA A 131 -1.84 -8.77 10.92
N PHE A 132 -1.66 -10.06 11.21
CA PHE A 132 -2.33 -11.14 10.47
C PHE A 132 -3.85 -10.98 10.52
N ALA A 133 -4.42 -10.81 11.71
CA ALA A 133 -5.86 -10.63 11.88
C ALA A 133 -6.38 -9.37 11.16
N ALA A 134 -5.63 -8.26 11.19
CA ALA A 134 -5.97 -7.04 10.47
C ALA A 134 -6.03 -7.26 8.96
N ALA A 135 -5.04 -7.95 8.37
CA ALA A 135 -5.02 -8.25 6.95
C ALA A 135 -6.16 -9.20 6.53
N GLU A 136 -6.45 -10.21 7.35
CA GLU A 136 -7.51 -11.20 7.08
C GLU A 136 -8.91 -10.59 7.09
N ARG A 137 -9.15 -9.54 7.89
CA ARG A 137 -10.42 -8.78 7.87
C ARG A 137 -10.73 -8.16 6.51
N TYR A 138 -9.70 -7.89 5.70
CA TYR A 138 -9.83 -7.40 4.33
C TYR A 138 -9.72 -8.51 3.28
N GLY A 139 -9.68 -9.78 3.70
CA GLY A 139 -9.53 -10.92 2.79
C GLY A 139 -8.14 -11.01 2.13
N ILE A 140 -7.13 -10.34 2.69
CA ILE A 140 -5.78 -10.38 2.14
C ILE A 140 -5.17 -11.76 2.38
N ASN A 141 -4.62 -12.37 1.32
CA ASN A 141 -3.85 -13.60 1.46
C ASN A 141 -2.51 -13.32 2.17
N THR A 142 -2.30 -13.95 3.32
CA THR A 142 -1.09 -13.76 4.16
C THR A 142 -0.08 -14.90 4.06
N MET A 143 -0.17 -15.77 3.03
CA MET A 143 0.65 -16.97 2.92
C MET A 143 2.15 -16.67 2.89
N SER A 144 2.58 -15.63 2.16
CA SER A 144 4.00 -15.27 2.05
C SER A 144 4.60 -14.91 3.41
N ALA A 145 3.87 -14.14 4.23
CA ALA A 145 4.31 -13.80 5.57
C ALA A 145 4.25 -14.98 6.56
N ARG A 146 3.36 -15.96 6.34
CA ARG A 146 3.28 -17.18 7.16
C ARG A 146 4.40 -18.17 6.86
N GLN A 147 4.88 -18.23 5.62
CA GLN A 147 5.95 -19.15 5.22
C GLN A 147 7.34 -18.69 5.70
N LEU A 148 7.52 -17.39 5.91
CA LEU A 148 8.79 -16.77 6.30
C LEU A 148 8.84 -16.40 7.80
N GLY A 149 7.86 -16.85 8.59
CA GLY A 149 7.70 -16.51 10.01
C GLY A 149 7.67 -17.71 10.92
#